data_AF-A0A451BXG3-F1
#
_entry.id   AF-A0A451BXG3-F1
#
_cell.length_a   1.000
_cell.length_b   1.000
_cell.length_c   1.000
_cell.angle_alpha   90.00
_cell.angle_beta   90.00
_cell.angle_gamma   90.00
#
_symmetry.space_group_name_H-M   'P 1'
#
loop_
_entity.id
_entity.type
_entity.pdbx_description
1 polymer ?
#
loop_
_entity_poly.entity_id
_entity_poly.type
_entity_poly.pdbx_seq_one_letter_code
_entity_poly.pdbx_strand_id
1 'polypeptide(L)'
;MQWSEVCRDKTLQDLPDKIELNEWGNIVMSPASNRHGGVRTRIAFHLMTLMGNGAVLTGSSIMAPKGVKAAGVVWASEVFYSLSGKTDGKHPIPMPRRSVWR
;
A
#
# COMPACT_ATOMS: atom_id res chain seq x y z
N MET A 1 1.73 -4.03 -18.88
CA MET A 1 0.74 -4.79 -18.07
C MET A 1 -0.06 -3.81 -17.24
N GLN A 2 -1.36 -4.02 -17.09
CA GLN A 2 -2.23 -3.25 -16.19
C GLN A 2 -2.37 -3.94 -14.83
N TRP A 3 -2.67 -3.21 -13.75
CA TRP A 3 -2.84 -3.79 -12.41
C TRP A 3 -3.95 -4.86 -12.37
N SER A 4 -5.03 -4.68 -13.15
CA SER A 4 -6.10 -5.66 -13.25
C SER A 4 -5.68 -6.97 -13.91
N GLU A 5 -4.64 -6.97 -14.74
CA GLU A 5 -4.05 -8.19 -15.30
C GLU A 5 -3.25 -8.94 -14.23
N VAL A 6 -2.44 -8.22 -13.46
CA VAL A 6 -1.70 -8.76 -12.30
C VAL A 6 -2.66 -9.44 -11.30
N CYS A 7 -3.77 -8.79 -10.94
CA CYS A 7 -4.73 -9.36 -9.98
C CYS A 7 -5.49 -10.60 -10.48
N ARG A 8 -5.60 -10.77 -11.80
CA ARG A 8 -6.27 -11.93 -12.43
C ARG A 8 -5.32 -13.11 -12.61
N ASP A 9 -4.01 -12.87 -12.61
CA ASP A 9 -3.01 -13.91 -12.74
C ASP A 9 -2.88 -14.72 -11.43
N LYS A 10 -3.30 -15.99 -11.49
CA LYS A 10 -3.25 -16.90 -10.34
C LYS A 10 -1.82 -17.24 -9.92
N THR A 11 -0.84 -17.14 -10.82
CA THR A 11 0.56 -17.41 -10.50
C THR A 11 1.18 -16.33 -9.61
N LEU A 12 0.52 -15.17 -9.49
CA LEU A 12 0.99 -14.01 -8.73
C LEU A 12 0.25 -13.81 -7.40
N GLN A 13 -0.74 -14.64 -7.05
CA GLN A 13 -1.61 -14.41 -5.89
C GLN A 13 -0.94 -14.66 -4.54
N ASP A 14 -0.08 -15.68 -4.46
CA ASP A 14 0.53 -16.14 -3.21
C ASP A 14 2.04 -15.90 -3.20
N LEU A 15 2.50 -14.88 -3.92
CA LEU A 15 3.92 -14.54 -3.93
C LEU A 15 4.36 -14.12 -2.52
N PRO A 16 5.52 -14.61 -2.05
CA PRO A 16 6.17 -14.05 -0.88
C PRO A 16 6.49 -12.58 -1.19
N ASP A 17 6.03 -11.70 -0.31
CA ASP A 17 6.14 -10.23 -0.40
C ASP A 17 5.21 -9.52 -1.39
N LYS A 18 5.09 -8.21 -1.20
CA LYS A 18 4.21 -7.38 -2.02
C LYS A 18 4.88 -6.99 -3.34
N ILE A 19 4.17 -7.26 -4.42
CA ILE A 19 4.50 -6.83 -5.78
C ILE A 19 4.03 -5.40 -6.05
N GLU A 20 4.78 -4.71 -6.90
CA GLU A 20 4.45 -3.39 -7.44
C GLU A 20 4.33 -3.46 -8.97
N LEU A 21 3.68 -2.47 -9.55
CA LEU A 21 3.66 -2.24 -10.99
C LEU A 21 4.27 -0.86 -11.26
N ASN A 22 5.34 -0.80 -12.05
CA ASN A 22 5.97 0.48 -12.41
C ASN A 22 5.34 1.13 -13.66
N GLU A 23 5.88 2.28 -14.06
CA GLU A 23 5.34 3.08 -15.18
C GLU A 23 5.46 2.39 -16.55
N TRP A 24 6.34 1.40 -16.67
CA TRP A 24 6.50 0.59 -17.88
C TRP A 24 5.66 -0.69 -17.85
N GLY A 25 4.89 -0.91 -16.77
CA GLY A 25 4.08 -2.10 -16.60
C GLY A 25 4.88 -3.34 -16.22
N ASN A 26 6.08 -3.18 -15.65
CA ASN A 26 6.85 -4.29 -15.12
C ASN A 26 6.45 -4.58 -13.67
N ILE A 27 6.40 -5.86 -13.32
CA ILE A 27 6.27 -6.30 -11.94
C ILE A 27 7.61 -6.09 -11.24
N VAL A 28 7.58 -5.34 -10.14
CA VAL A 28 8.74 -5.11 -9.29
C VAL A 28 8.48 -5.77 -7.94
N MET A 29 9.47 -6.51 -7.44
CA MET A 29 9.38 -7.21 -6.15
C MET A 29 10.54 -6.80 -5.26
N SER A 30 10.26 -6.60 -3.98
CA SER A 30 11.29 -6.39 -2.96
C SER A 30 11.32 -7.60 -2.04
N PRO A 31 12.50 -8.22 -1.81
CA PRO A 31 12.60 -9.38 -0.94
C PRO A 31 12.19 -9.08 0.51
N ALA A 32 11.50 -10.02 1.15
CA ALA A 32 11.27 -10.05 2.59
C ALA A 32 12.62 -10.01 3.30
N SER A 33 12.68 -9.24 4.38
CA SER A 33 13.68 -9.49 5.41
C SER A 33 13.10 -9.22 6.78
N ASN A 34 13.52 -10.00 7.77
CA ASN A 34 13.12 -9.82 9.17
C ASN A 34 13.44 -8.40 9.67
N ARG A 35 14.57 -7.85 9.23
CA ARG A 35 14.95 -6.47 9.53
C ARG A 35 13.92 -5.48 8.97
N HIS A 36 13.51 -5.65 7.71
CA HIS A 36 12.51 -4.80 7.09
C HIS A 36 11.16 -4.93 7.80
N GLY A 37 10.72 -6.15 8.12
CA GLY A 37 9.51 -6.41 8.91
C GLY A 37 9.54 -5.69 10.27
N GLY A 38 10.63 -5.83 11.02
CA GLY A 38 10.79 -5.16 12.32
C GLY A 38 10.73 -3.64 12.24
N VAL A 39 11.31 -3.04 11.19
CA VAL A 39 11.22 -1.59 10.96
C VAL A 39 9.78 -1.16 10.67
N ARG A 40 9.05 -1.87 9.79
CA ARG A 40 7.63 -1.59 9.51
C ARG A 40 6.79 -1.64 10.78
N THR A 41 6.97 -2.68 11.60
CA THR A 41 6.25 -2.83 12.87
C THR A 41 6.48 -1.66 13.81
N ARG A 42 7.74 -1.21 13.97
CA ARG A 42 8.06 -0.07 14.83
C ARG A 42 7.44 1.23 14.33
N ILE A 43 7.49 1.49 13.02
CA ILE A 43 6.87 2.68 12.42
C ILE A 43 5.35 2.63 12.63
N ALA A 44 4.71 1.50 12.36
CA ALA A 44 3.28 1.34 12.56
C ALA A 44 2.88 1.54 14.03
N PHE A 45 3.64 0.98 14.97
CA PHE A 45 3.43 1.18 16.40
C PHE A 45 3.51 2.66 16.80
N HIS A 46 4.54 3.37 16.35
CA HIS A 46 4.66 4.80 16.64
C HIS A 46 3.51 5.60 16.04
N LEU A 47 3.10 5.33 14.80
CA LEU A 47 1.96 6.00 14.19
C LEU A 47 0.66 5.73 14.96
N MET A 48 0.40 4.48 15.37
CA MET A 48 -0.79 4.15 16.16
C MET A 48 -0.80 4.83 17.53
N THR A 49 0.38 5.05 18.12
CA THR A 49 0.51 5.68 19.44
C THR A 49 0.41 7.20 19.37
N LEU A 50 0.98 7.81 18.32
CA LEU A 50 1.10 9.26 18.20
C LEU A 50 -0.10 9.91 17.49
N MET A 51 -0.76 9.17 16.59
CA MET A 51 -1.89 9.72 15.85
C MET A 51 -3.17 9.53 16.68
N GLY A 52 -3.73 10.65 17.17
CA GLY A 52 -4.95 10.64 17.99
C GLY A 52 -6.24 10.28 17.24
N ASN A 53 -6.18 10.11 15.91
CA ASN A 53 -7.28 9.68 15.05
C ASN A 53 -6.75 9.08 13.73
N GLY A 54 -7.67 8.55 12.91
CA GLY A 54 -7.36 7.92 11.63
C GLY A 54 -7.02 6.44 11.75
N ALA A 55 -6.46 5.88 10.68
CA ALA A 55 -6.13 4.47 10.58
C ALA A 55 -4.69 4.26 10.11
N VAL A 56 -4.00 3.32 10.74
CA VAL A 56 -2.68 2.85 10.33
C VAL A 56 -2.82 1.51 9.61
N LEU A 57 -2.24 1.40 8.43
CA LEU A 57 -2.31 0.21 7.57
C LEU A 57 -0.88 -0.25 7.26
N THR A 58 -0.70 -1.56 7.13
CA THR A 58 0.59 -2.14 6.71
C THR A 58 0.43 -2.90 5.41
N GLY A 59 1.43 -2.77 4.54
CA GLY A 59 1.40 -3.38 3.22
C GLY A 59 0.19 -2.92 2.38
N SER A 60 -0.05 -1.63 2.24
CA SER A 60 -1.15 -1.16 1.40
C SER A 60 -0.70 -1.07 -0.06
N SER A 61 -1.53 -1.51 -1.01
CA SER A 61 -1.36 -1.16 -2.42
C SER A 61 -1.89 0.26 -2.65
N ILE A 62 -1.08 1.12 -3.27
CA ILE A 62 -1.40 2.53 -3.52
C ILE A 62 -1.39 2.79 -5.03
N MET A 63 -2.48 3.33 -5.57
CA MET A 63 -2.55 3.80 -6.95
C MET A 63 -1.80 5.12 -7.07
N ALA A 64 -0.70 5.13 -7.82
CA ALA A 64 0.10 6.30 -8.12
C ALA A 64 0.07 6.61 -9.63
N PRO A 65 0.43 7.85 -10.06
CA PRO A 65 0.48 8.19 -11.49
C PRO A 65 1.41 7.29 -12.31
N LYS A 66 2.44 6.71 -11.67
CA LYS A 66 3.46 5.85 -12.27
C LYS A 66 3.27 4.37 -11.95
N GLY A 67 2.02 3.96 -11.71
CA GLY A 67 1.65 2.57 -11.43
C GLY A 67 1.24 2.32 -9.98
N VAL A 68 1.32 1.07 -9.52
CA VAL A 68 0.85 0.65 -8.19
C VAL A 68 2.03 0.36 -7.28
N LYS A 69 2.03 0.97 -6.09
CA LYS A 69 3.10 0.88 -5.10
C LYS A 69 2.68 0.11 -3.88
N ALA A 70 3.61 -0.64 -3.29
CA ALA A 70 3.39 -1.44 -2.09
C ALA A 70 3.95 -0.69 -0.88
N ALA A 71 3.13 0.16 -0.28
CA ALA A 71 3.53 0.92 0.89
C ALA A 71 3.67 0.01 2.11
N GLY A 72 4.85 0.02 2.75
CA GLY A 72 5.13 -0.78 3.93
C GLY A 72 4.26 -0.41 5.13
N VAL A 73 4.08 0.90 5.36
CA VAL A 73 3.21 1.48 6.40
C VAL A 73 2.55 2.73 5.85
N VAL A 74 1.27 2.93 6.15
CA VAL A 74 0.47 4.09 5.76
C VAL A 74 -0.32 4.58 6.96
N TRP A 75 -0.48 5.89 7.10
CA TRP A 75 -1.52 6.49 7.92
C TRP A 75 -2.51 7.23 7.04
N ALA A 76 -3.79 7.06 7.33
CA ALA A 76 -4.91 7.68 6.65
C ALA A 76 -5.76 8.44 7.68
N SER A 77 -6.16 9.66 7.37
CA SER A 77 -7.17 10.36 8.17
C SER A 77 -8.47 9.55 8.18
N GLU A 78 -9.29 9.71 9.22
CA GLU A 78 -10.54 8.96 9.39
C GLU A 78 -11.50 9.13 8.22
N VAL A 79 -11.61 10.36 7.71
CA VAL A 79 -12.43 10.68 6.52
C VAL A 79 -11.92 9.93 5.30
N PHE A 80 -10.61 9.98 5.05
CA PHE A 80 -10.02 9.29 3.90
C PHE A 80 -10.17 7.78 4.04
N TYR A 81 -9.85 7.22 5.21
CA TYR A 81 -10.01 5.80 5.48
C TYR A 81 -11.46 5.32 5.36
N SER A 82 -12.44 6.13 5.73
CA SER A 82 -13.85 5.77 5.55
C SER A 82 -14.26 5.73 4.07
N LEU A 83 -13.66 6.60 3.24
CA LEU A 83 -13.91 6.67 1.81
C LEU A 83 -13.12 5.64 0.99
N SER A 84 -11.92 5.26 1.45
CA SER A 84 -10.95 4.48 0.65
C SER A 84 -10.38 3.24 1.35
N GLY A 85 -10.64 3.06 2.64
CA GLY A 85 -9.93 2.11 3.52
C GLY A 85 -10.44 0.67 3.49
N LYS A 86 -11.49 0.39 2.72
CA LYS A 86 -12.05 -0.96 2.55
C LYS A 86 -11.57 -1.64 1.26
N THR A 87 -10.53 -1.12 0.63
CA THR A 87 -10.06 -1.69 -0.62
C THR A 87 -9.06 -2.83 -0.34
N ASP A 88 -9.28 -3.98 -0.98
CA ASP A 88 -8.37 -5.12 -0.90
C ASP A 88 -7.10 -4.86 -1.74
N GLY A 89 -6.13 -5.76 -1.69
CA GLY A 89 -4.91 -5.62 -2.50
C GLY A 89 -5.17 -5.45 -4.01
N LYS A 90 -6.33 -5.90 -4.50
CA LYS A 90 -6.73 -5.83 -5.92
C LYS A 90 -7.26 -4.46 -6.32
N HIS A 91 -7.75 -3.69 -5.36
CA HIS A 91 -8.24 -2.33 -5.55
C HIS A 91 -7.30 -1.37 -4.78
N PRO A 92 -6.26 -0.83 -5.41
CA PRO A 92 -5.29 0.00 -4.69
C PRO A 92 -5.92 1.27 -4.15
N ILE A 93 -5.50 1.69 -2.95
CA ILE A 93 -5.92 2.95 -2.33
C ILE A 93 -5.49 4.09 -3.27
N PRO A 94 -6.41 4.98 -3.69
CA PRO A 94 -6.05 6.11 -4.54
C PRO A 94 -5.12 7.06 -3.80
N MET A 95 -4.06 7.58 -4.44
CA MET A 95 -3.32 8.67 -3.82
C MET A 95 -4.24 9.89 -3.58
N PRO A 96 -4.25 10.48 -2.37
CA PRO A 96 -4.99 11.71 -2.13
C PRO A 96 -4.46 12.81 -3.05
N ARG A 97 -5.36 13.53 -3.72
CA ARG A 97 -4.98 14.70 -4.54
C ARG A 97 -4.28 15.72 -3.64
N ARG A 98 -3.28 16.43 -4.17
CA ARG A 98 -2.43 17.41 -3.45
C ARG A 98 -3.19 18.40 -2.55
N SER A 99 -4.48 18.64 -2.78
CA SER A 99 -5.34 19.52 -2.00
C SER A 99 -5.73 19.01 -0.60
N VAL A 100 -5.48 17.74 -0.27
CA VAL A 100 -5.86 17.14 1.03
C VAL A 100 -4.71 17.18 2.06
N TRP A 101 -3.53 17.71 1.66
CA TRP A 101 -2.35 17.88 2.53
C TRP A 101 -2.18 19.30 3.08
N ARG A 102 -3.23 20.13 3.03
CA ARG A 102 -3.26 21.47 3.64
C ARG A 102 -4.27 21.51 4.77
#